data_AF-A0A9E5EYH8-F1
#
_entry.id   AF-A0A9E5EYH8-F1
#
_cell.length_a   1.000
_cell.length_b   1.000
_cell.length_c   1.000
_cell.angle_alpha   90.00
_cell.angle_beta   90.00
_cell.angle_gamma   90.00
#
_symmetry.space_group_name_H-M   'P 1'
#
loop_
_entity.id
_entity.type
_entity.pdbx_description
1 polymer ?
#
loop_
_entity_poly.entity_id
_entity_poly.type
_entity_poly.pdbx_seq_one_letter_code
_entity_poly.pdbx_strand_id
1 'polypeptide(L)'
;FYFKLSSVNKRLKISIILFLSFFAAYSQTQPMTSCNLVVYKVGNGINSISGSGAGIAFPVSIDEINPINGAISQTLTTQFTGSSLLTQSGNSTSVGLLNSYNGYLSVPGYSSTLGTALPSSNKANSIIDGNNSVLTYTSSGFPFGSSTHLRSTLPVSLNTFYATGASGGLNYYNGTTFAQISNTVSNIRNIEIFNGNLYFSTGAGTNGIYQVGSGLLTSANQTAVLIVPTSSPYGFSISPDGCTMYVADDLISSPGGISKWLKVNGTWVWQYRLSLPNEYVYAFGLAVDYSGSNNVIYATVYKSILPVTTFSPPANTVIGLTDNGASFSLMWTYAATSNYRFAGIDFTPNSYKPITITQQPIVSASYCQNTTTIAPLSVSATSSGLISYQWYSNTTNDYCGATAISGATLASYQPSVTTVGTKYYFVKMKSSCASIVNSAIAVITVNPLTIPTFTQVGPYCSGATIPALPLTSINNISGTWSPAINNTTTVTYTFTPTS
;
A
#
# COMPACT_ATOMS: atom_id res chain seq x y z
N PHE A 1 -51.90 -4.12 10.93
CA PHE A 1 -53.12 -4.58 11.62
C PHE A 1 -54.33 -4.17 10.81
N TYR A 2 -55.20 -5.12 10.46
CA TYR A 2 -56.40 -4.93 9.62
C TYR A 2 -57.49 -4.14 10.36
N PHE A 3 -58.13 -3.18 9.68
CA PHE A 3 -59.28 -2.43 10.23
C PHE A 3 -60.60 -3.16 9.98
N LYS A 4 -61.44 -3.22 11.02
CA LYS A 4 -62.87 -3.52 10.94
C LYS A 4 -63.60 -2.28 11.44
N LEU A 5 -64.36 -1.61 10.56
CA LEU A 5 -65.21 -0.48 10.91
C LEU A 5 -66.64 -1.00 11.17
N SER A 6 -67.15 -0.80 12.39
CA SER A 6 -68.59 -0.79 12.65
C SER A 6 -69.03 0.62 13.06
N SER A 7 -70.18 1.01 12.54
CA SER A 7 -70.82 2.32 12.65
C SER A 7 -71.13 2.73 14.08
N VAL A 8 -70.94 4.02 14.41
CA VAL A 8 -71.93 4.90 15.05
C VAL A 8 -71.56 6.36 14.75
N ASN A 9 -72.54 7.11 14.25
CA ASN A 9 -72.51 8.55 14.01
C ASN A 9 -72.21 9.36 15.28
N LYS A 10 -71.04 10.01 15.35
CA LYS A 10 -70.85 11.29 16.04
C LYS A 10 -69.98 12.18 15.19
N ARG A 11 -70.52 13.34 14.78
CA ARG A 11 -69.78 14.40 14.08
C ARG A 11 -68.70 14.95 15.02
N LEU A 12 -67.48 14.44 14.90
CA LEU A 12 -66.29 15.03 15.52
C LEU A 12 -65.55 15.79 14.42
N LYS A 13 -65.60 17.13 14.47
CA LYS A 13 -64.69 17.98 13.67
C LYS A 13 -63.30 17.80 14.27
N ILE A 14 -62.52 16.86 13.74
CA ILE A 14 -61.09 16.76 14.02
C ILE A 14 -60.41 17.81 13.13
N SER A 15 -60.07 18.95 13.72
CA SER A 15 -59.07 19.84 13.13
C SER A 15 -57.76 19.06 13.06
N ILE A 16 -57.38 18.64 11.85
CA ILE A 16 -56.04 18.10 11.60
C ILE A 16 -55.06 19.27 11.77
N ILE A 17 -54.53 19.43 12.98
CA ILE A 17 -53.34 20.23 13.21
C ILE A 17 -52.19 19.40 12.64
N LEU A 18 -51.74 19.76 11.44
CA LEU A 18 -50.51 19.24 10.85
C LEU A 18 -49.35 19.74 11.74
N PHE A 19 -48.97 18.95 12.75
CA PHE A 19 -47.68 19.13 13.39
C PHE A 19 -46.60 18.76 12.37
N LEU A 20 -46.12 19.73 11.60
CA LEU A 20 -44.77 19.67 11.06
C LEU A 20 -43.83 19.66 12.25
N SER A 21 -43.59 18.46 12.79
CA SER A 21 -42.41 18.22 13.59
C SER A 21 -41.22 18.41 12.64
N PHE A 22 -40.54 19.54 12.77
CA PHE A 22 -39.15 19.65 12.38
C PHE A 22 -38.39 18.61 13.20
N PHE A 23 -38.34 17.36 12.73
CA PHE A 23 -37.23 16.50 13.06
C PHE A 23 -36.02 17.21 12.47
N ALA A 24 -35.26 17.89 13.33
CA ALA A 24 -33.86 18.12 13.03
C ALA A 24 -33.29 16.74 12.71
N ALA A 25 -32.98 16.50 11.43
CA ALA A 25 -32.26 15.30 11.05
C ALA A 25 -30.95 15.34 11.84
N TYR A 26 -30.88 14.55 12.90
CA TYR A 26 -29.63 14.29 13.58
C TYR A 26 -28.77 13.59 12.52
N SER A 27 -27.89 14.36 11.87
CA SER A 27 -26.97 13.82 10.87
C SER A 27 -25.99 12.93 11.62
N GLN A 28 -26.36 11.66 11.77
CA GLN A 28 -25.43 10.66 12.24
C GLN A 28 -24.41 10.45 11.13
N THR A 29 -23.13 10.64 11.44
CA THR A 29 -22.02 10.40 10.51
C THR A 29 -22.11 8.97 10.00
N GLN A 30 -22.14 8.80 8.68
CA GLN A 30 -22.19 7.48 8.06
C GLN A 30 -20.84 6.78 8.23
N PRO A 31 -20.79 5.43 8.29
CA PRO A 31 -19.52 4.70 8.24
C PRO A 31 -18.66 5.17 7.06
N MET A 32 -17.35 5.23 7.25
CA MET A 32 -16.45 5.70 6.20
C MET A 32 -16.50 4.77 4.98
N THR A 33 -16.47 5.34 3.79
CA THR A 33 -16.50 4.57 2.54
C THR A 33 -15.15 3.90 2.31
N SER A 34 -15.15 2.60 2.01
CA SER A 34 -13.93 1.88 1.61
C SER A 34 -13.29 2.55 0.40
N CYS A 35 -11.97 2.70 0.43
CA CYS A 35 -11.13 3.35 -0.56
C CYS A 35 -11.29 4.85 -0.73
N ASN A 36 -12.10 5.50 0.10
CA ASN A 36 -11.97 6.95 0.23
C ASN A 36 -10.67 7.34 0.92
N LEU A 37 -10.30 8.60 0.76
CA LEU A 37 -9.20 9.23 1.49
C LEU A 37 -9.75 9.92 2.73
N VAL A 38 -8.90 10.08 3.74
CA VAL A 38 -9.14 10.87 4.94
C VAL A 38 -8.06 11.94 5.03
N VAL A 39 -8.48 13.19 5.20
CA VAL A 39 -7.58 14.34 5.29
C VAL A 39 -7.72 14.99 6.65
N TYR A 40 -6.61 15.06 7.37
CA TYR A 40 -6.56 15.68 8.69
C TYR A 40 -6.57 17.19 8.55
N LYS A 41 -7.71 17.82 8.79
CA LYS A 41 -7.90 19.27 8.71
C LYS A 41 -7.77 19.93 10.10
N VAL A 42 -7.02 21.04 10.15
CA VAL A 42 -6.78 21.83 11.36
C VAL A 42 -7.17 23.28 11.10
N GLY A 43 -7.89 23.89 12.03
CA GLY A 43 -8.27 25.30 11.95
C GLY A 43 -9.76 25.52 12.21
N ASN A 44 -10.15 26.79 12.34
CA ASN A 44 -11.53 27.18 12.59
C ASN A 44 -12.09 28.18 11.54
N GLY A 45 -11.31 28.48 10.50
CA GLY A 45 -11.70 29.44 9.46
C GLY A 45 -11.62 30.92 9.87
N ILE A 46 -11.40 31.23 11.15
CA ILE A 46 -11.49 32.59 11.70
C ILE A 46 -10.12 33.10 12.15
N ASN A 47 -9.45 32.36 13.04
CA ASN A 47 -8.21 32.78 13.65
C ASN A 47 -7.02 32.39 12.78
N SER A 48 -6.02 33.27 12.65
CA SER A 48 -4.79 32.95 11.93
C SER A 48 -4.11 31.72 12.52
N ILE A 49 -3.92 30.70 11.68
CA ILE A 49 -3.16 29.49 12.00
C ILE A 49 -1.65 29.69 11.85
N SER A 50 -1.20 30.88 11.40
CA SER A 50 0.21 31.25 11.27
C SER A 50 0.59 32.38 12.26
N GLY A 51 1.89 32.55 12.51
CA GLY A 51 2.41 33.59 13.41
C GLY A 51 2.13 33.32 14.89
N SER A 52 1.89 34.39 15.67
CA SER A 52 1.61 34.30 17.12
C SER A 52 0.36 33.48 17.45
N GLY A 53 -0.62 33.44 16.54
CA GLY A 53 -1.86 32.65 16.69
C GLY A 53 -1.64 31.14 16.63
N ALA A 54 -0.47 30.66 16.21
CA ALA A 54 -0.24 29.24 15.94
C ALA A 54 0.22 28.39 17.15
N GLY A 55 0.56 29.05 18.25
CA GLY A 55 0.93 28.42 19.53
C GLY A 55 -0.27 27.97 20.37
N ILE A 56 -1.50 28.20 19.89
CA ILE A 56 -2.73 27.83 20.59
C ILE A 56 -3.40 26.59 19.98
N ALA A 57 -4.34 26.01 20.71
CA ALA A 57 -5.12 24.85 20.32
C ALA A 57 -6.22 25.21 19.31
N PHE A 58 -6.12 24.67 18.09
CA PHE A 58 -7.16 24.74 17.07
C PHE A 58 -8.00 23.46 17.02
N PRO A 59 -9.28 23.56 16.61
CA PRO A 59 -10.10 22.38 16.41
C PRO A 59 -9.60 21.58 15.21
N VAL A 60 -9.95 20.31 15.22
CA VAL A 60 -9.55 19.31 14.24
C VAL A 60 -10.77 18.64 13.64
N SER A 61 -10.65 18.22 12.39
CA SER A 61 -11.66 17.40 11.72
C SER A 61 -11.00 16.47 10.71
N ILE A 62 -11.72 15.42 10.30
CA ILE A 62 -11.33 14.56 9.19
C ILE A 62 -12.28 14.81 8.02
N ASP A 63 -11.76 15.27 6.89
CA ASP A 63 -12.52 15.29 5.64
C ASP A 63 -12.35 13.93 4.96
N GLU A 64 -13.43 13.21 4.71
CA GLU A 64 -13.44 12.04 3.85
C GLU A 64 -13.59 12.48 2.40
N ILE A 65 -12.68 12.10 1.52
CA ILE A 65 -12.58 12.57 0.14
C ILE A 65 -12.67 11.40 -0.83
N ASN A 66 -13.46 11.57 -1.89
CA ASN A 66 -13.51 10.64 -2.99
C ASN A 66 -12.20 10.73 -3.82
N PRO A 67 -11.43 9.63 -3.95
CA PRO A 67 -10.11 9.63 -4.58
C PRO A 67 -10.14 9.86 -6.10
N ILE A 68 -11.31 9.73 -6.73
CA ILE A 68 -11.47 9.85 -8.19
C ILE A 68 -11.56 11.32 -8.60
N ASN A 69 -12.25 12.15 -7.81
CA ASN A 69 -12.58 13.52 -8.18
C ASN A 69 -12.22 14.57 -7.12
N GLY A 70 -11.72 14.18 -5.95
CA GLY A 70 -11.36 15.11 -4.87
C GLY A 70 -12.55 15.71 -4.14
N ALA A 71 -13.78 15.21 -4.35
CA ALA A 71 -14.97 15.72 -3.68
C ALA A 71 -15.08 15.22 -2.23
N ILE A 72 -15.46 16.11 -1.31
CA ILE A 72 -15.72 15.75 0.09
C ILE A 72 -16.99 14.91 0.16
N SER A 73 -16.88 13.71 0.72
CA SER A 73 -18.00 12.80 0.98
C SER A 73 -18.66 13.09 2.33
N GLN A 74 -17.85 13.36 3.36
CA GLN A 74 -18.31 13.80 4.68
C GLN A 74 -17.17 14.46 5.47
N THR A 75 -17.50 15.17 6.54
CA THR A 75 -16.51 15.71 7.50
C THR A 75 -16.84 15.27 8.92
N LEU A 76 -15.88 14.63 9.59
CA LEU A 76 -15.97 14.20 10.98
C LEU A 76 -15.45 15.28 11.92
N THR A 77 -16.33 15.82 12.76
CA THR A 77 -16.01 16.88 13.74
C THR A 77 -16.35 16.49 15.16
N THR A 78 -17.46 15.75 15.37
CA THR A 78 -17.98 15.42 16.70
C THR A 78 -17.11 14.42 17.44
N GLN A 79 -16.33 13.61 16.71
CA GLN A 79 -15.38 12.63 17.24
C GLN A 79 -14.28 13.25 18.09
N PHE A 80 -14.02 14.55 17.97
CA PHE A 80 -12.90 15.24 18.62
C PHE A 80 -13.34 16.23 19.69
N THR A 81 -14.46 15.95 20.36
CA THR A 81 -15.06 16.83 21.37
C THR A 81 -15.29 16.10 22.70
N GLY A 82 -15.62 16.85 23.76
CA GLY A 82 -15.94 16.26 25.07
C GLY A 82 -14.77 15.46 25.65
N SER A 83 -15.04 14.22 26.07
CA SER A 83 -14.00 13.30 26.59
C SER A 83 -12.97 12.86 25.54
N SER A 84 -13.30 13.03 24.26
CA SER A 84 -12.41 12.76 23.12
C SER A 84 -11.83 14.05 22.53
N LEU A 85 -11.77 15.13 23.32
CA LEU A 85 -11.22 16.41 22.84
C LEU A 85 -9.82 16.22 22.25
N LEU A 86 -9.71 16.52 20.96
CA LEU A 86 -8.46 16.55 20.24
C LEU A 86 -8.32 17.92 19.56
N THR A 87 -7.13 18.47 19.64
CA THR A 87 -6.76 19.78 19.09
C THR A 87 -5.37 19.70 18.47
N GLN A 88 -5.01 20.71 17.69
CA GLN A 88 -3.70 20.74 17.04
C GLN A 88 -3.16 22.16 16.91
N SER A 89 -1.84 22.28 16.77
CA SER A 89 -1.17 23.54 16.43
C SER A 89 -1.45 23.95 14.99
N GLY A 90 -1.62 25.25 14.79
CA GLY A 90 -1.83 25.86 13.48
C GLY A 90 -0.58 25.90 12.58
N ASN A 91 0.64 25.97 13.14
CA ASN A 91 1.85 26.24 12.34
C ASN A 91 2.80 25.05 12.18
N SER A 92 2.67 23.98 12.96
CA SER A 92 3.65 22.90 12.87
C SER A 92 3.47 22.09 11.59
N THR A 93 4.43 22.17 10.67
CA THR A 93 4.50 21.35 9.46
C THR A 93 4.92 19.90 9.74
N SER A 94 5.33 19.62 10.98
CA SER A 94 5.84 18.33 11.44
C SER A 94 4.88 17.59 12.36
N VAL A 95 3.60 17.99 12.44
CA VAL A 95 2.55 17.27 13.17
C VAL A 95 1.48 16.77 12.21
N GLY A 96 0.82 15.68 12.60
CA GLY A 96 -0.43 15.25 11.98
C GLY A 96 -0.27 14.32 10.78
N LEU A 97 0.88 13.65 10.65
CA LEU A 97 1.00 12.51 9.75
C LEU A 97 0.11 11.39 10.30
N LEU A 98 -1.03 11.26 9.62
CA LEU A 98 -2.14 10.40 9.95
C LEU A 98 -1.92 9.09 9.19
N ASN A 99 -2.00 7.97 9.91
CA ASN A 99 -1.81 6.65 9.30
C ASN A 99 -2.94 5.71 9.70
N SER A 100 -3.28 4.86 8.76
CA SER A 100 -4.28 3.82 8.83
C SER A 100 -3.59 2.47 8.76
N TYR A 101 -4.04 1.55 9.59
CA TYR A 101 -3.59 0.17 9.54
C TYR A 101 -4.62 -0.72 10.20
N ASN A 102 -4.84 -1.90 9.61
CA ASN A 102 -5.67 -2.96 10.20
C ASN A 102 -7.10 -2.49 10.58
N GLY A 103 -7.73 -1.65 9.76
CA GLY A 103 -9.09 -1.18 10.03
C GLY A 103 -9.20 -0.02 11.02
N TYR A 104 -8.08 0.59 11.39
CA TYR A 104 -8.03 1.72 12.33
C TYR A 104 -7.27 2.90 11.73
N LEU A 105 -7.60 4.10 12.21
CA LEU A 105 -6.97 5.35 11.83
C LEU A 105 -6.46 6.08 13.07
N SER A 106 -5.20 6.48 13.07
CA SER A 106 -4.60 7.21 14.19
C SER A 106 -4.45 8.70 13.87
N VAL A 107 -4.92 9.54 14.79
CA VAL A 107 -4.96 11.00 14.66
C VAL A 107 -4.20 11.63 15.83
N PRO A 108 -2.93 12.04 15.63
CA PRO A 108 -2.12 12.62 16.69
C PRO A 108 -2.45 14.11 16.93
N GLY A 109 -2.48 14.54 18.18
CA GLY A 109 -2.78 15.92 18.56
C GLY A 109 -2.55 16.22 20.03
N TYR A 110 -3.41 17.06 20.59
CA TYR A 110 -3.37 17.50 21.98
C TYR A 110 -4.76 17.49 22.60
N SER A 111 -4.85 17.18 23.89
CA SER A 111 -6.04 17.34 24.71
C SER A 111 -6.02 18.69 25.44
N SER A 112 -5.95 19.77 24.67
CA SER A 112 -5.97 21.15 25.18
C SER A 112 -7.27 21.85 24.83
N THR A 113 -7.73 22.74 25.70
CA THR A 113 -8.92 23.57 25.44
C THR A 113 -8.66 24.50 24.25
N LEU A 114 -9.64 24.64 23.36
CA LEU A 114 -9.56 25.52 22.19
C LEU A 114 -9.12 26.94 22.58
N GLY A 115 -8.22 27.52 21.79
CA GLY A 115 -7.69 28.88 22.00
C GLY A 115 -6.66 29.01 23.12
N THR A 116 -6.38 27.95 23.88
CA THR A 116 -5.34 27.96 24.93
C THR A 116 -3.99 27.46 24.40
N ALA A 117 -2.91 27.70 25.15
CA ALA A 117 -1.59 27.19 24.78
C ALA A 117 -1.56 25.64 24.69
N LEU A 118 -0.62 25.12 23.90
CA LEU A 118 -0.40 23.68 23.71
C LEU A 118 0.78 23.18 24.55
N PRO A 119 0.62 22.87 25.85
CA PRO A 119 1.70 22.36 26.66
C PRO A 119 2.08 20.94 26.24
N SER A 120 3.35 20.59 26.41
CA SER A 120 3.87 19.27 26.05
C SER A 120 3.28 18.12 26.84
N SER A 121 2.74 18.38 28.03
CA SER A 121 2.08 17.41 28.89
C SER A 121 0.73 16.94 28.36
N ASN A 122 0.14 17.67 27.40
CA ASN A 122 -1.22 17.43 26.92
C ASN A 122 -1.24 16.75 25.54
N LYS A 123 -0.18 16.01 25.18
CA LYS A 123 -0.20 15.22 23.94
C LYS A 123 -1.33 14.21 24.01
N ALA A 124 -1.95 13.96 22.87
CA ALA A 124 -3.04 13.02 22.75
C ALA A 124 -3.00 12.32 21.40
N ASN A 125 -3.62 11.14 21.34
CA ASN A 125 -3.81 10.41 20.10
C ASN A 125 -5.22 9.83 20.08
N SER A 126 -5.99 10.08 19.02
CA SER A 126 -7.29 9.45 18.83
C SER A 126 -7.16 8.31 17.82
N ILE A 127 -7.74 7.15 18.14
CA ILE A 127 -7.87 6.03 17.20
C ILE A 127 -9.33 5.92 16.79
N ILE A 128 -9.59 5.92 15.49
CA ILE A 128 -10.92 5.88 14.88
C ILE A 128 -11.07 4.59 14.09
N ASP A 129 -12.19 3.88 14.24
CA ASP A 129 -12.53 2.74 13.39
C ASP A 129 -13.35 3.18 12.15
N GLY A 130 -13.59 2.25 11.23
CA GLY A 130 -14.39 2.54 10.04
C GLY A 130 -15.88 2.85 10.27
N ASN A 131 -16.38 2.66 11.49
CA ASN A 131 -17.73 3.05 11.90
C ASN A 131 -17.75 4.40 12.63
N ASN A 132 -16.63 5.13 12.62
CA ASN A 132 -16.41 6.40 13.31
C ASN A 132 -16.40 6.31 14.84
N SER A 133 -16.24 5.11 15.41
CA SER A 133 -16.02 4.96 16.85
C SER A 133 -14.62 5.48 17.18
N VAL A 134 -14.51 6.29 18.22
CA VAL A 134 -13.25 6.94 18.61
C VAL A 134 -12.84 6.55 20.02
N LEU A 135 -11.56 6.25 20.20
CA LEU A 135 -10.92 6.11 21.49
C LEU A 135 -9.72 7.06 21.57
N THR A 136 -9.77 8.00 22.52
CA THR A 136 -8.75 9.03 22.67
C THR A 136 -7.84 8.73 23.85
N TYR A 137 -6.55 8.65 23.58
CA TYR A 137 -5.49 8.45 24.53
C TYR A 137 -4.94 9.80 24.96
N THR A 138 -5.11 10.12 26.23
CA THR A 138 -4.51 11.30 26.86
C THR A 138 -3.53 10.80 27.92
N SER A 139 -2.28 11.25 27.89
CA SER A 139 -1.34 10.91 28.97
C SER A 139 -0.26 11.98 29.11
N SER A 140 0.18 12.18 30.35
CA SER A 140 1.41 12.91 30.67
C SER A 140 2.68 12.07 30.44
N GLY A 141 2.54 10.80 30.03
CA GLY A 141 3.61 9.79 29.99
C GLY A 141 4.14 9.46 28.59
N PHE A 142 3.85 10.30 27.58
CA PHE A 142 4.48 10.13 26.27
C PHE A 142 6.02 10.23 26.42
N PRO A 143 6.80 9.27 25.89
CA PRO A 143 8.26 9.19 26.06
C PRO A 143 9.03 10.22 25.22
N PHE A 144 8.37 11.30 24.83
CA PHE A 144 8.89 12.36 23.99
C PHE A 144 9.15 13.59 24.86
N GLY A 145 10.31 14.23 24.68
CA GLY A 145 10.72 15.37 25.51
C GLY A 145 9.68 16.52 25.55
N SER A 146 9.83 17.39 26.54
CA SER A 146 8.91 18.49 26.85
C SER A 146 8.78 19.56 25.76
N SER A 147 9.51 19.50 24.66
CA SER A 147 9.36 20.40 23.50
C SER A 147 8.81 19.72 22.24
N THR A 148 8.60 18.39 22.25
CA THR A 148 8.41 17.64 21.01
C THR A 148 7.01 17.08 20.87
N HIS A 149 6.22 17.58 19.92
CA HIS A 149 4.91 17.04 19.55
C HIS A 149 4.97 15.62 18.98
N LEU A 150 3.84 14.90 18.99
CA LEU A 150 3.69 13.68 18.20
C LEU A 150 3.81 14.03 16.72
N ARG A 151 4.78 13.43 16.03
CA ARG A 151 4.99 13.67 14.59
C ARG A 151 4.08 12.77 13.76
N SER A 152 4.07 11.49 14.10
CA SER A 152 3.27 10.45 13.44
C SER A 152 2.87 9.37 14.44
N THR A 153 1.67 8.83 14.28
CA THR A 153 1.14 7.69 15.04
C THR A 153 0.51 6.68 14.10
N LEU A 154 0.71 5.39 14.36
CA LEU A 154 0.25 4.29 13.51
C LEU A 154 -0.49 3.26 14.37
N PRO A 155 -1.79 3.02 14.16
CA PRO A 155 -2.56 2.12 15.00
C PRO A 155 -2.22 0.67 14.67
N VAL A 156 -2.36 -0.23 15.64
CA VAL A 156 -2.29 -1.69 15.41
C VAL A 156 -3.62 -2.34 15.79
N SER A 157 -4.24 -1.83 16.85
CA SER A 157 -5.60 -2.12 17.29
C SER A 157 -6.27 -0.81 17.75
N LEU A 158 -7.51 -0.90 18.24
CA LEU A 158 -8.19 0.23 18.87
C LEU A 158 -7.45 0.78 20.11
N ASN A 159 -6.53 0.00 20.70
CA ASN A 159 -5.81 0.37 21.92
C ASN A 159 -4.30 0.22 21.95
N THR A 160 -3.71 -0.07 20.80
CA THR A 160 -2.26 -0.14 20.66
C THR A 160 -1.83 0.62 19.42
N PHE A 161 -0.72 1.31 19.51
CA PHE A 161 -0.20 2.13 18.42
C PHE A 161 1.29 2.39 18.57
N TYR A 162 1.95 2.63 17.44
CA TYR A 162 3.27 3.20 17.42
C TYR A 162 3.19 4.73 17.42
N ALA A 163 4.19 5.37 18.00
CA ALA A 163 4.30 6.81 18.06
C ALA A 163 5.74 7.27 17.85
N THR A 164 5.88 8.44 17.25
CA THR A 164 7.17 9.06 16.95
C THR A 164 7.16 10.54 17.32
N GLY A 165 8.36 11.08 17.55
CA GLY A 165 8.58 12.48 17.92
C GLY A 165 9.92 13.01 17.43
N ALA A 166 10.14 14.31 17.61
CA ALA A 166 11.43 14.92 17.25
C ALA A 166 12.59 14.38 18.13
N SER A 167 12.27 14.01 19.37
CA SER A 167 13.14 13.34 20.34
C SER A 167 12.45 12.07 20.83
N GLY A 168 13.14 11.20 21.58
CA GLY A 168 12.53 10.01 22.19
C GLY A 168 12.36 8.78 21.27
N GLY A 169 12.73 8.90 19.98
CA GLY A 169 12.78 7.79 19.04
C GLY A 169 11.41 7.24 18.65
N LEU A 170 11.37 5.95 18.34
CA LEU A 170 10.17 5.19 18.01
C LEU A 170 9.70 4.43 19.26
N ASN A 171 8.41 4.57 19.58
CA ASN A 171 7.82 3.93 20.76
C ASN A 171 6.54 3.17 20.39
N TYR A 172 6.25 2.10 21.12
CA TYR A 172 5.02 1.33 21.02
C TYR A 172 4.22 1.44 22.32
N TYR A 173 2.96 1.85 22.20
CA TYR A 173 2.00 1.83 23.28
C TYR A 173 1.24 0.50 23.28
N ASN A 174 1.34 -0.26 24.36
CA ASN A 174 0.70 -1.58 24.50
C ASN A 174 -0.71 -1.54 25.11
N GLY A 175 -1.29 -0.35 25.29
CA GLY A 175 -2.57 -0.17 25.98
C GLY A 175 -2.42 0.33 27.42
N THR A 176 -1.22 0.27 28.00
CA THR A 176 -0.95 0.72 29.37
C THR A 176 0.32 1.55 29.49
N THR A 177 1.40 1.14 28.83
CA THR A 177 2.73 1.79 28.92
C THR A 177 3.39 1.87 27.55
N PHE A 178 4.39 2.75 27.44
CA PHE A 178 5.24 2.86 26.26
C PHE A 178 6.51 2.02 26.41
N ALA A 179 6.84 1.27 25.36
CA ALA A 179 8.15 0.67 25.16
C ALA A 179 8.91 1.42 24.06
N GLN A 180 10.15 1.85 24.34
CA GLN A 180 11.01 2.48 23.33
C GLN A 180 11.61 1.42 22.42
N ILE A 181 11.01 1.24 21.25
CA ILE A 181 11.41 0.25 20.24
C ILE A 181 12.77 0.59 19.68
N SER A 182 13.03 1.86 19.33
CA SER A 182 14.34 2.29 18.86
C SER A 182 14.60 3.76 19.18
N ASN A 183 15.83 4.08 19.54
CA ASN A 183 16.33 5.45 19.71
C ASN A 183 17.61 5.69 18.89
N THR A 184 17.97 4.75 18.01
CA THR A 184 19.18 4.81 17.18
C THR A 184 19.19 5.99 16.20
N VAL A 185 18.00 6.49 15.87
CA VAL A 185 17.78 7.66 15.02
C VAL A 185 16.76 8.58 15.70
N SER A 186 17.04 9.89 15.71
CA SER A 186 16.15 10.93 16.24
C SER A 186 15.39 11.63 15.11
N ASN A 187 14.56 12.63 15.44
CA ASN A 187 13.77 13.41 14.48
C ASN A 187 12.92 12.55 13.52
N ILE A 188 12.34 11.47 14.04
CA ILE A 188 11.49 10.56 13.27
C ILE A 188 10.18 11.26 12.92
N ARG A 189 9.86 11.33 11.63
CA ARG A 189 8.77 12.11 11.05
C ARG A 189 7.53 11.28 10.81
N ASN A 190 7.56 10.37 9.84
CA ASN A 190 6.45 9.46 9.55
C ASN A 190 6.80 8.02 9.91
N ILE A 191 5.82 7.23 10.34
CA ILE A 191 5.95 5.79 10.55
C ILE A 191 4.91 5.05 9.71
N GLU A 192 5.32 3.95 9.09
CA GLU A 192 4.48 3.14 8.22
C GLU A 192 4.77 1.65 8.39
N ILE A 193 3.78 0.81 8.07
CA ILE A 193 3.94 -0.64 7.97
C ILE A 193 3.84 -1.07 6.50
N PHE A 194 4.90 -1.69 5.99
CA PHE A 194 4.89 -2.31 4.67
C PHE A 194 5.35 -3.75 4.77
N ASN A 195 4.57 -4.66 4.17
CA ASN A 195 4.89 -6.09 4.12
C ASN A 195 5.23 -6.67 5.51
N GLY A 196 4.47 -6.26 6.53
CA GLY A 196 4.63 -6.69 7.92
C GLY A 196 5.86 -6.13 8.64
N ASN A 197 6.60 -5.20 8.04
CA ASN A 197 7.78 -4.58 8.64
C ASN A 197 7.53 -3.09 8.92
N LEU A 198 8.24 -2.58 9.93
CA LEU A 198 8.11 -1.20 10.37
C LEU A 198 9.16 -0.31 9.72
N TYR A 199 8.70 0.81 9.17
CA TYR A 199 9.55 1.81 8.52
C TYR A 199 9.27 3.18 9.07
N PHE A 200 10.26 4.07 8.99
CA PHE A 200 10.04 5.48 9.28
C PHE A 200 10.90 6.40 8.41
N SER A 201 10.47 7.66 8.28
CA SER A 201 11.29 8.74 7.71
C SER A 201 11.93 9.57 8.82
N THR A 202 13.11 10.14 8.57
CA THR A 202 13.78 11.06 9.49
C THR A 202 14.41 12.25 8.79
N GLY A 203 14.48 13.37 9.51
CA GLY A 203 15.27 14.55 9.15
C GLY A 203 16.45 14.81 10.09
N ALA A 204 17.01 13.78 10.74
CA ALA A 204 18.24 13.88 11.52
C ALA A 204 19.18 12.68 11.30
N GLY A 205 20.47 12.88 11.59
CA GLY A 205 21.50 11.91 11.23
C GLY A 205 21.72 11.92 9.72
N THR A 206 21.63 10.74 9.09
CA THR A 206 21.49 10.67 7.64
C THR A 206 20.01 10.74 7.31
N ASN A 207 19.57 11.81 6.65
CA ASN A 207 18.17 11.96 6.28
C ASN A 207 17.76 10.86 5.30
N GLY A 208 16.54 10.34 5.45
CA GLY A 208 16.09 9.23 4.64
C GLY A 208 14.98 8.40 5.27
N ILE A 209 14.72 7.26 4.64
CA ILE A 209 13.78 6.24 5.08
C ILE A 209 14.57 5.09 5.68
N TYR A 210 14.11 4.61 6.83
CA TYR A 210 14.73 3.55 7.61
C TYR A 210 13.75 2.41 7.82
N GLN A 211 14.27 1.19 7.91
CA GLN A 211 13.56 0.03 8.43
C GLN A 211 14.03 -0.26 9.86
N VAL A 212 13.12 -0.63 10.74
CA VAL A 212 13.45 -1.03 12.12
C VAL A 212 13.27 -2.53 12.26
N GLY A 213 14.36 -3.24 12.56
CA GLY A 213 14.38 -4.70 12.69
C GLY A 213 13.56 -5.44 11.62
N SER A 214 12.91 -6.52 12.03
CA SER A 214 12.02 -7.32 11.17
C SER A 214 10.70 -7.61 11.88
N GLY A 215 9.59 -7.43 11.18
CA GLY A 215 8.25 -7.65 11.73
C GLY A 215 7.65 -6.40 12.41
N LEU A 216 6.52 -6.61 13.08
CA LEU A 216 5.86 -5.62 13.93
C LEU A 216 6.41 -5.73 15.36
N LEU A 217 7.38 -4.89 15.67
CA LEU A 217 8.22 -5.01 16.86
C LEU A 217 7.55 -4.36 18.08
N THR A 218 7.45 -5.10 19.18
CA THR A 218 6.95 -4.59 20.47
C THR A 218 8.03 -4.53 21.55
N SER A 219 9.21 -5.09 21.28
CA SER A 219 10.36 -5.12 22.19
C SER A 219 11.32 -3.95 21.95
N ALA A 220 12.00 -3.54 23.02
CA ALA A 220 12.91 -2.40 23.02
C ALA A 220 14.24 -2.67 22.29
N ASN A 221 15.03 -1.60 22.10
CA ASN A 221 16.44 -1.61 21.65
C ASN A 221 16.68 -2.22 20.27
N GLN A 222 15.74 -2.02 19.35
CA GLN A 222 15.85 -2.43 17.96
C GLN A 222 16.74 -1.45 17.17
N THR A 223 17.44 -1.97 16.18
CA THR A 223 18.30 -1.16 15.30
C THR A 223 17.52 -0.70 14.08
N ALA A 224 17.68 0.59 13.73
CA ALA A 224 17.16 1.14 12.49
C ALA A 224 18.26 1.15 11.42
N VAL A 225 17.93 0.69 10.21
CA VAL A 225 18.85 0.63 9.06
C VAL A 225 18.32 1.55 7.96
N LEU A 226 19.18 2.43 7.45
CA LEU A 226 18.86 3.31 6.33
C LEU A 226 18.60 2.46 5.08
N ILE A 227 17.45 2.62 4.44
CA ILE A 227 17.13 1.95 3.18
C ILE A 227 17.24 2.89 1.98
N VAL A 228 16.89 4.18 2.17
CA VAL A 228 16.92 5.18 1.10
C VAL A 228 17.37 6.54 1.64
N PRO A 229 18.51 7.09 1.21
CA PRO A 229 18.90 8.44 1.55
C PRO A 229 18.06 9.44 0.76
N THR A 230 17.41 10.39 1.45
CA THR A 230 16.73 11.53 0.83
C THR A 230 16.94 12.78 1.67
N SER A 231 16.69 13.95 1.11
CA SER A 231 17.12 15.20 1.73
C SER A 231 16.28 15.60 2.94
N SER A 232 14.95 15.48 2.88
CA SER A 232 14.05 15.86 3.99
C SER A 232 12.70 15.14 3.86
N PRO A 233 12.66 13.79 4.00
CA PRO A 233 11.46 13.00 3.77
C PRO A 233 10.42 13.22 4.88
N TYR A 234 9.14 13.12 4.51
CA TYR A 234 7.99 13.04 5.40
C TYR A 234 7.21 11.74 5.11
N GLY A 235 6.11 11.82 4.37
CA GLY A 235 5.30 10.68 3.96
C GLY A 235 6.03 9.84 2.92
N PHE A 236 5.85 8.53 2.98
CA PHE A 236 6.42 7.61 2.00
C PHE A 236 5.53 6.39 1.93
N SER A 237 5.56 5.70 0.80
CA SER A 237 4.78 4.50 0.60
C SER A 237 5.59 3.49 -0.19
N ILE A 238 5.62 2.24 0.26
CA ILE A 238 6.25 1.13 -0.45
C ILE A 238 5.15 0.23 -0.99
N SER A 239 5.26 -0.14 -2.27
CA SER A 239 4.30 -1.03 -2.91
C SER A 239 4.29 -2.39 -2.20
N PRO A 240 3.15 -3.10 -2.18
CA PRO A 240 3.07 -4.39 -1.51
C PRO A 240 3.98 -5.50 -2.08
N ASP A 241 4.47 -5.34 -3.31
CA ASP A 241 5.53 -6.20 -3.87
C ASP A 241 6.95 -5.82 -3.43
N GLY A 242 7.12 -4.70 -2.73
CA GLY A 242 8.40 -4.20 -2.25
C GLY A 242 9.29 -3.59 -3.33
N CYS A 243 8.75 -3.28 -4.51
CA CYS A 243 9.53 -2.93 -5.70
C CYS A 243 9.44 -1.46 -6.12
N THR A 244 8.39 -0.76 -5.71
CA THR A 244 8.19 0.67 -6.00
C THR A 244 8.04 1.40 -4.68
N MET A 245 8.62 2.59 -4.59
CA MET A 245 8.42 3.47 -3.45
C MET A 245 8.18 4.89 -3.93
N TYR A 246 7.24 5.56 -3.29
CA TYR A 246 7.02 7.00 -3.44
C TYR A 246 7.41 7.70 -2.15
N VAL A 247 8.02 8.88 -2.28
CA VAL A 247 8.48 9.69 -1.14
C VAL A 247 8.01 11.12 -1.33
N ALA A 248 7.37 11.67 -0.29
CA ALA A 248 7.09 13.08 -0.12
C ALA A 248 8.24 13.71 0.68
N ASP A 249 8.80 14.79 0.15
CA ASP A 249 9.97 15.49 0.69
C ASP A 249 9.72 17.00 0.58
N ASP A 250 9.98 17.74 1.66
CA ASP A 250 9.68 19.17 1.78
C ASP A 250 10.77 20.08 1.20
N LEU A 251 11.62 19.56 0.32
CA LEU A 251 12.61 20.33 -0.42
C LEU A 251 12.34 20.32 -1.93
N ILE A 252 12.89 21.31 -2.63
CA ILE A 252 12.78 21.44 -4.09
C ILE A 252 14.02 20.99 -4.85
N SER A 253 15.13 20.68 -4.18
CA SER A 253 16.30 20.06 -4.80
C SER A 253 16.04 18.57 -5.04
N SER A 254 16.54 17.98 -6.13
CA SER A 254 16.44 16.53 -6.34
C SER A 254 17.04 15.75 -5.15
N PRO A 255 16.38 14.70 -4.60
CA PRO A 255 15.14 14.05 -5.05
C PRO A 255 13.83 14.61 -4.44
N GLY A 256 13.86 15.82 -3.88
CA GLY A 256 12.76 16.48 -3.16
C GLY A 256 11.44 16.65 -3.93
N GLY A 257 10.36 17.02 -3.24
CA GLY A 257 9.00 17.04 -3.75
C GLY A 257 8.35 15.66 -3.63
N ILE A 258 7.64 15.21 -4.67
CA ILE A 258 7.13 13.82 -4.74
C ILE A 258 8.03 13.05 -5.68
N SER A 259 8.73 12.02 -5.19
CA SER A 259 9.65 11.21 -6.00
C SER A 259 9.26 9.75 -6.06
N LYS A 260 9.68 9.09 -7.15
CA LYS A 260 9.56 7.65 -7.38
C LYS A 260 10.92 6.99 -7.29
N TRP A 261 10.93 5.81 -6.66
CA TRP A 261 12.08 4.94 -6.52
C TRP A 261 11.70 3.53 -6.93
N LEU A 262 12.62 2.82 -7.57
CA LEU A 262 12.46 1.41 -7.90
C LEU A 262 13.55 0.59 -7.23
N LYS A 263 13.18 -0.59 -6.74
CA LYS A 263 14.14 -1.55 -6.21
C LYS A 263 14.73 -2.37 -7.34
N VAL A 264 16.05 -2.28 -7.52
CA VAL A 264 16.82 -3.01 -8.53
C VAL A 264 17.94 -3.75 -7.81
N ASN A 265 17.96 -5.09 -7.93
CA ASN A 265 18.95 -5.96 -7.27
C ASN A 265 19.09 -5.67 -5.77
N GLY A 266 17.96 -5.56 -5.06
CA GLY A 266 17.93 -5.29 -3.62
C GLY A 266 18.14 -3.82 -3.23
N THR A 267 18.55 -2.94 -4.15
CA THR A 267 18.88 -1.54 -3.87
C THR A 267 17.83 -0.59 -4.44
N TRP A 268 17.47 0.45 -3.69
CA TRP A 268 16.55 1.48 -4.16
C TRP A 268 17.27 2.48 -5.06
N VAL A 269 16.73 2.68 -6.27
CA VAL A 269 17.25 3.57 -7.30
C VAL A 269 16.22 4.64 -7.61
N TRP A 270 16.62 5.90 -7.45
CA TRP A 270 15.80 7.06 -7.78
C TRP A 270 15.45 7.06 -9.28
N GLN A 271 14.21 7.42 -9.62
CA GLN A 271 13.73 7.47 -11.01
C GLN A 271 13.49 8.90 -11.48
N TYR A 272 12.45 9.53 -10.96
CA TYR A 272 12.04 10.89 -11.29
C TYR A 272 11.18 11.46 -10.15
N ARG A 273 10.84 12.74 -10.27
CA ARG A 273 9.96 13.46 -9.34
C ARG A 273 8.85 14.19 -10.07
N LEU A 274 7.83 14.59 -9.32
CA LEU A 274 6.83 15.52 -9.80
C LEU A 274 7.51 16.82 -10.26
N SER A 275 7.16 17.20 -11.48
CA SER A 275 7.54 18.47 -12.09
C SER A 275 6.25 19.13 -12.58
N LEU A 276 5.94 20.31 -12.03
CA LEU A 276 4.83 21.13 -12.47
C LEU A 276 5.39 22.38 -13.19
N PRO A 277 4.80 22.81 -14.32
CA PRO A 277 5.24 24.02 -14.99
C PRO A 277 5.16 25.24 -14.06
N ASN A 278 6.28 25.95 -13.88
CA ASN A 278 6.38 27.20 -13.10
C ASN A 278 5.96 27.09 -11.62
N GLU A 279 5.88 25.88 -11.06
CA GLU A 279 5.51 25.66 -9.66
C GLU A 279 6.53 24.78 -8.94
N TYR A 280 6.90 25.21 -7.73
CA TYR A 280 7.65 24.44 -6.76
C TYR A 280 6.69 23.66 -5.88
N VAL A 281 6.95 22.36 -5.69
CA VAL A 281 6.14 21.48 -4.86
C VAL A 281 6.96 20.99 -3.68
N TYR A 282 6.41 21.21 -2.49
CA TYR A 282 6.94 20.72 -1.22
C TYR A 282 5.91 19.76 -0.63
N ALA A 283 6.29 18.51 -0.40
CA ALA A 283 5.34 17.46 -0.07
C ALA A 283 5.54 16.94 1.35
N PHE A 284 4.43 16.62 2.01
CA PHE A 284 4.42 16.19 3.42
C PHE A 284 3.74 14.82 3.57
N GLY A 285 2.42 14.76 3.66
CA GLY A 285 1.68 13.49 3.75
C GLY A 285 1.59 12.79 2.40
N LEU A 286 1.50 11.47 2.41
CA LEU A 286 1.48 10.65 1.20
C LEU A 286 0.63 9.39 1.42
N ALA A 287 -0.28 9.11 0.49
CA ALA A 287 -1.00 7.85 0.38
C ALA A 287 -0.96 7.38 -1.07
N VAL A 288 -0.86 6.07 -1.33
CA VAL A 288 -0.72 5.55 -2.69
C VAL A 288 -1.62 4.35 -2.92
N ASP A 289 -2.41 4.41 -3.98
CA ASP A 289 -3.17 3.28 -4.51
C ASP A 289 -2.31 2.55 -5.56
N TYR A 290 -1.85 1.34 -5.22
CA TYR A 290 -1.07 0.46 -6.12
C TYR A 290 -1.94 -0.54 -6.87
N SER A 291 -3.26 -0.38 -6.79
CA SER A 291 -4.21 -1.41 -7.17
C SER A 291 -4.65 -1.31 -8.64
N GLY A 292 -4.34 -0.20 -9.31
CA GLY A 292 -4.59 0.03 -10.73
C GLY A 292 -3.45 -0.46 -11.63
N SER A 293 -3.61 -0.25 -12.95
CA SER A 293 -2.53 -0.43 -13.92
C SER A 293 -1.42 0.60 -13.76
N ASN A 294 -1.82 1.81 -13.38
CA ASN A 294 -0.94 2.90 -12.96
C ASN A 294 -1.15 3.13 -11.46
N ASN A 295 -0.07 3.44 -10.75
CA ASN A 295 -0.16 3.83 -9.35
C ASN A 295 -0.74 5.23 -9.26
N VAL A 296 -1.59 5.47 -8.25
CA VAL A 296 -2.22 6.76 -8.00
C VAL A 296 -1.74 7.29 -6.65
N ILE A 297 -1.19 8.50 -6.66
CA ILE A 297 -0.53 9.12 -5.51
C ILE A 297 -1.39 10.26 -5.02
N TYR A 298 -1.63 10.30 -3.72
CA TYR A 298 -2.31 11.39 -3.02
C TYR A 298 -1.35 12.02 -2.03
N ALA A 299 -1.24 13.34 -2.02
CA ALA A 299 -0.29 14.02 -1.16
C ALA A 299 -0.81 15.35 -0.64
N THR A 300 -0.45 15.69 0.60
CA THR A 300 -0.55 17.08 1.08
C THR A 300 0.69 17.84 0.64
N VAL A 301 0.49 18.94 -0.07
CA VAL A 301 1.56 19.73 -0.65
C VAL A 301 1.38 21.21 -0.40
N TYR A 302 2.51 21.91 -0.29
CA TYR A 302 2.58 23.35 -0.48
C TYR A 302 3.10 23.64 -1.90
N LYS A 303 2.41 24.54 -2.61
CA LYS A 303 2.80 24.96 -3.97
C LYS A 303 3.16 26.43 -3.96
N SER A 304 4.24 26.79 -4.66
CA SER A 304 4.67 28.18 -4.77
C SER A 304 5.24 28.46 -6.16
N ILE A 305 5.07 29.68 -6.65
CA ILE A 305 5.69 30.15 -7.91
C ILE A 305 7.15 30.59 -7.70
N LEU A 306 7.59 30.77 -6.45
CA LEU A 306 8.97 31.10 -6.08
C LEU A 306 9.51 30.13 -5.02
N PRO A 307 10.84 29.89 -4.96
CA PRO A 307 11.44 29.16 -3.85
C PRO A 307 11.12 29.84 -2.52
N VAL A 308 10.74 29.07 -1.50
CA VAL A 308 10.51 29.56 -0.15
C VAL A 308 11.44 28.81 0.80
N THR A 309 12.11 29.54 1.69
CA THR A 309 13.07 28.97 2.66
C THR A 309 12.49 28.86 4.07
N THR A 310 11.42 29.61 4.35
CA THR A 310 10.64 29.52 5.58
C THR A 310 9.21 29.13 5.23
N PHE A 311 8.81 27.93 5.61
CA PHE A 311 7.41 27.54 5.57
C PHE A 311 6.66 28.27 6.67
N SER A 312 6.11 29.43 6.35
CA SER A 312 4.87 29.85 7.00
C SER A 312 3.77 29.03 6.34
N PRO A 313 2.85 28.39 7.08
CA PRO A 313 1.73 27.72 6.45
C PRO A 313 0.63 28.73 6.11
N PRO A 314 0.47 29.20 4.86
CA PRO A 314 -0.86 29.45 4.35
C PRO A 314 -1.40 28.15 3.72
N ALA A 315 -2.71 28.14 3.47
CA ALA A 315 -3.48 27.11 2.81
C ALA A 315 -2.67 26.16 1.91
N ASN A 316 -2.48 24.93 2.38
CA ASN A 316 -1.90 23.85 1.58
C ASN A 316 -3.00 23.09 0.83
N THR A 317 -2.58 22.20 -0.06
CA THR A 317 -3.47 21.53 -1.00
C THR A 317 -3.27 20.03 -0.94
N VAL A 318 -4.35 19.26 -1.05
CA VAL A 318 -4.28 17.86 -1.41
C VAL A 318 -4.28 17.75 -2.92
N ILE A 319 -3.36 16.97 -3.48
CA ILE A 319 -3.32 16.66 -4.91
C ILE A 319 -3.49 15.16 -5.13
N GLY A 320 -4.20 14.80 -6.21
CA GLY A 320 -4.22 13.46 -6.77
C GLY A 320 -3.41 13.39 -8.05
N LEU A 321 -2.53 12.40 -8.17
CA LEU A 321 -1.63 12.20 -9.30
C LEU A 321 -1.73 10.79 -9.84
N THR A 322 -1.67 10.62 -11.16
CA THR A 322 -1.41 9.32 -11.78
C THR A 322 0.07 9.22 -12.15
N ASP A 323 0.74 8.13 -11.78
CA ASP A 323 2.07 7.80 -12.29
C ASP A 323 1.97 6.99 -13.58
N ASN A 324 2.39 7.58 -14.70
CA ASN A 324 2.34 6.94 -16.02
C ASN A 324 3.65 6.21 -16.37
N GLY A 325 4.56 6.02 -15.42
CA GLY A 325 5.83 5.28 -15.60
C GLY A 325 7.01 6.12 -16.08
N ALA A 326 6.76 7.32 -16.63
CA ALA A 326 7.79 8.28 -17.01
C ALA A 326 7.66 9.64 -16.30
N SER A 327 6.44 10.00 -15.90
CA SER A 327 6.11 11.24 -15.24
C SER A 327 4.82 11.09 -14.43
N PHE A 328 4.53 12.11 -13.63
CA PHE A 328 3.24 12.24 -12.96
C PHE A 328 2.30 13.11 -13.79
N SER A 329 1.00 12.82 -13.73
CA SER A 329 -0.08 13.66 -14.26
C SER A 329 -1.02 14.08 -13.14
N LEU A 330 -1.29 15.37 -13.02
CA LEU A 330 -2.26 15.90 -12.05
C LEU A 330 -3.68 15.52 -12.47
N MET A 331 -4.44 14.93 -11.54
CA MET A 331 -5.85 14.57 -11.74
C MET A 331 -6.78 15.64 -11.18
N TRP A 332 -6.60 15.99 -9.91
CA TRP A 332 -7.46 16.93 -9.18
C TRP A 332 -6.71 17.55 -8.00
N THR A 333 -7.27 18.63 -7.47
CA THR A 333 -6.76 19.33 -6.28
C THR A 333 -7.89 19.68 -5.32
N TYR A 334 -7.63 19.57 -4.02
CA TYR A 334 -8.49 20.05 -2.94
C TYR A 334 -7.70 21.01 -2.06
N ALA A 335 -7.99 22.30 -2.13
CA ALA A 335 -7.23 23.35 -1.43
C ALA A 335 -7.86 23.70 -0.08
N ALA A 336 -7.04 23.90 0.95
CA ALA A 336 -7.51 24.43 2.22
C ALA A 336 -8.01 25.87 2.03
N THR A 337 -9.14 26.21 2.66
CA THR A 337 -9.60 27.59 2.70
C THR A 337 -8.83 28.39 3.75
N SER A 338 -9.01 29.72 3.79
CA SER A 338 -8.34 30.59 4.74
C SER A 338 -8.46 30.07 6.17
N ASN A 339 -7.35 30.14 6.92
CA ASN A 339 -7.25 29.67 8.31
C ASN A 339 -7.54 28.17 8.52
N TYR A 340 -7.41 27.37 7.46
CA TYR A 340 -7.32 25.92 7.53
C TYR A 340 -6.00 25.44 6.94
N ARG A 341 -5.58 24.25 7.40
CA ARG A 341 -4.52 23.46 6.77
C ARG A 341 -4.83 21.97 6.84
N PHE A 342 -4.19 21.21 5.97
CA PHE A 342 -4.17 19.75 5.99
C PHE A 342 -2.86 19.28 6.61
N ALA A 343 -2.93 18.53 7.70
CA ALA A 343 -1.78 18.03 8.44
C ALA A 343 -1.33 16.64 7.97
N GLY A 344 -2.23 15.86 7.35
CA GLY A 344 -1.95 14.51 6.87
C GLY A 344 -3.05 13.99 5.96
N ILE A 345 -2.76 12.87 5.30
CA ILE A 345 -3.66 12.17 4.39
C ILE A 345 -3.38 10.68 4.46
N ASP A 346 -4.43 9.86 4.45
CA ASP A 346 -4.34 8.42 4.23
C ASP A 346 -5.66 7.88 3.65
N PHE A 347 -5.78 6.57 3.44
CA PHE A 347 -7.03 5.90 3.12
C PHE A 347 -7.91 5.73 4.36
N THR A 348 -9.22 5.62 4.14
CA THR A 348 -10.15 5.28 5.22
C THR A 348 -9.80 3.91 5.83
N PRO A 349 -9.96 3.71 7.14
CA PRO A 349 -9.73 2.43 7.80
C PRO A 349 -10.51 1.25 7.17
N ASN A 350 -11.72 1.49 6.66
CA ASN A 350 -12.53 0.47 5.97
C ASN A 350 -11.95 0.00 4.63
N SER A 351 -10.93 0.69 4.11
CA SER A 351 -10.20 0.30 2.90
C SER A 351 -9.39 -0.96 3.09
N TYR A 352 -9.08 -1.37 4.32
CA TYR A 352 -8.29 -2.55 4.57
C TYR A 352 -9.16 -3.81 4.55
N LYS A 353 -8.99 -4.63 3.50
CA LYS A 353 -9.64 -5.94 3.36
C LYS A 353 -8.56 -7.01 3.19
N PRO A 354 -7.97 -7.54 4.28
CA PRO A 354 -6.81 -8.41 4.18
C PRO A 354 -7.10 -9.61 3.27
N ILE A 355 -6.07 -10.04 2.56
CA ILE A 355 -6.10 -11.25 1.76
C ILE A 355 -5.24 -12.28 2.48
N THR A 356 -5.83 -13.44 2.78
CA THR A 356 -5.11 -14.57 3.36
C THR A 356 -4.97 -15.65 2.29
N ILE A 357 -3.74 -15.94 1.88
CA ILE A 357 -3.45 -17.03 0.96
C ILE A 357 -3.54 -18.35 1.73
N THR A 358 -4.48 -19.22 1.34
CA THR A 358 -4.70 -20.53 1.95
C THR A 358 -3.98 -21.64 1.19
N GLN A 359 -3.62 -21.41 -0.08
CA GLN A 359 -2.81 -22.31 -0.89
C GLN A 359 -1.88 -21.53 -1.81
N GLN A 360 -0.59 -21.84 -1.73
CA GLN A 360 0.45 -21.29 -2.61
C GLN A 360 0.55 -22.10 -3.91
N PRO A 361 1.07 -21.51 -5.02
CA PRO A 361 1.37 -22.27 -6.22
C PRO A 361 2.47 -23.29 -5.95
N ILE A 362 2.61 -24.29 -6.83
CA ILE A 362 3.74 -25.21 -6.78
C ILE A 362 5.05 -24.42 -6.82
N VAL A 363 6.00 -24.79 -5.95
CA VAL A 363 7.25 -24.03 -5.80
C VAL A 363 8.16 -24.22 -7.01
N SER A 364 8.22 -25.43 -7.55
CA SER A 364 9.09 -25.76 -8.69
C SER A 364 8.51 -26.87 -9.56
N ALA A 365 8.68 -26.78 -10.89
CA ALA A 365 8.46 -27.88 -11.81
C ALA A 365 9.45 -27.83 -12.99
N SER A 366 9.71 -28.99 -13.58
CA SER A 366 10.56 -29.14 -14.77
C SER A 366 9.83 -29.93 -15.85
N TYR A 367 9.87 -29.43 -17.08
CA TYR A 367 9.22 -30.05 -18.25
C TYR A 367 10.18 -30.14 -19.43
N CYS A 368 9.95 -31.09 -20.34
CA CYS A 368 10.60 -31.09 -21.63
C CYS A 368 9.95 -30.04 -22.54
N GLN A 369 10.72 -29.50 -23.48
CA GLN A 369 10.18 -28.57 -24.46
C GLN A 369 9.01 -29.21 -25.21
N ASN A 370 7.91 -28.47 -25.36
CA ASN A 370 6.68 -28.90 -26.04
C ASN A 370 5.92 -30.06 -25.37
N THR A 371 6.16 -30.36 -24.09
CA THR A 371 5.30 -31.27 -23.32
C THR A 371 3.84 -30.81 -23.41
N THR A 372 2.95 -31.74 -23.77
CA THR A 372 1.52 -31.46 -24.05
C THR A 372 0.66 -31.36 -22.79
N THR A 373 1.09 -31.97 -21.69
CA THR A 373 0.35 -31.98 -20.42
C THR A 373 1.25 -31.49 -19.29
N ILE A 374 0.93 -30.32 -18.75
CA ILE A 374 1.65 -29.72 -17.63
C ILE A 374 0.65 -29.32 -16.55
N ALA A 375 1.08 -29.33 -15.29
CA ALA A 375 0.25 -28.88 -14.18
C ALA A 375 0.15 -27.34 -14.20
N PRO A 376 -1.05 -26.75 -14.04
CA PRO A 376 -1.19 -25.31 -13.90
C PRO A 376 -0.63 -24.84 -12.55
N LEU A 377 -0.15 -23.60 -12.52
CA LEU A 377 0.07 -22.87 -11.27
C LEU A 377 -1.29 -22.42 -10.74
N SER A 378 -1.57 -22.62 -9.46
CA SER A 378 -2.86 -22.27 -8.86
C SER A 378 -2.71 -21.72 -7.45
N VAL A 379 -3.59 -20.79 -7.06
CA VAL A 379 -3.66 -20.25 -5.70
C VAL A 379 -5.08 -20.35 -5.14
N SER A 380 -5.19 -20.44 -3.83
CA SER A 380 -6.44 -20.24 -3.09
C SER A 380 -6.25 -19.13 -2.05
N ALA A 381 -7.20 -18.22 -1.95
CA ALA A 381 -7.14 -17.10 -1.00
C ALA A 381 -8.53 -16.68 -0.51
N THR A 382 -8.59 -16.08 0.68
CA THR A 382 -9.81 -15.55 1.30
C THR A 382 -9.67 -14.06 1.60
N SER A 383 -10.78 -13.32 1.49
CA SER A 383 -10.89 -11.91 1.86
C SER A 383 -12.36 -11.56 2.14
N SER A 384 -12.60 -10.47 2.88
CA SER A 384 -13.96 -9.90 3.03
C SER A 384 -14.42 -9.11 1.79
N GLY A 385 -13.53 -8.90 0.82
CA GLY A 385 -13.84 -8.32 -0.49
C GLY A 385 -13.68 -9.33 -1.64
N LEU A 386 -14.13 -8.95 -2.83
CA LEU A 386 -13.85 -9.70 -4.06
C LEU A 386 -12.35 -9.67 -4.35
N ILE A 387 -11.77 -10.81 -4.70
CA ILE A 387 -10.36 -10.91 -5.06
C ILE A 387 -10.22 -10.92 -6.59
N SER A 388 -9.38 -10.03 -7.12
CA SER A 388 -8.89 -10.09 -8.50
C SER A 388 -7.45 -10.61 -8.55
N TYR A 389 -7.08 -11.21 -9.68
CA TYR A 389 -5.80 -11.86 -9.90
C TYR A 389 -5.11 -11.27 -11.13
N GLN A 390 -3.78 -11.22 -11.11
CA GLN A 390 -2.95 -10.95 -12.27
C GLN A 390 -1.63 -11.71 -12.14
N TRP A 391 -1.32 -12.60 -13.07
CA TRP A 391 -0.06 -13.34 -13.09
C TRP A 391 1.07 -12.50 -13.71
N TYR A 392 2.27 -12.70 -13.19
CA TYR A 392 3.51 -12.07 -13.60
C TYR A 392 4.57 -13.13 -13.92
N SER A 393 5.51 -12.79 -14.81
CA SER A 393 6.68 -13.60 -15.10
C SER A 393 7.96 -12.79 -14.99
N ASN A 394 9.05 -13.43 -14.59
CA ASN A 394 10.38 -12.85 -14.49
C ASN A 394 11.45 -13.84 -14.98
N THR A 395 12.61 -13.32 -15.39
CA THR A 395 13.82 -14.10 -15.70
C THR A 395 14.72 -14.30 -14.48
N THR A 396 14.43 -13.60 -13.38
CA THR A 396 15.11 -13.72 -12.09
C THR A 396 14.14 -14.12 -10.99
N ASN A 397 14.66 -14.71 -9.90
CA ASN A 397 13.87 -15.11 -8.73
C ASN A 397 13.54 -13.89 -7.85
N ASP A 398 12.82 -12.92 -8.42
CA ASP A 398 12.47 -11.67 -7.76
C ASP A 398 11.07 -11.22 -8.20
N TYR A 399 10.35 -10.53 -7.32
CA TYR A 399 9.12 -9.83 -7.67
C TYR A 399 9.43 -8.59 -8.52
N CYS A 400 10.58 -7.96 -8.27
CA CYS A 400 10.97 -6.70 -8.91
C CYS A 400 11.47 -6.93 -10.33
N GLY A 401 11.03 -6.06 -11.25
CA GLY A 401 11.30 -6.19 -12.68
C GLY A 401 10.45 -7.24 -13.41
N ALA A 402 9.48 -7.87 -12.73
CA ALA A 402 8.57 -8.81 -13.36
C ALA A 402 7.58 -8.14 -14.31
N THR A 403 7.19 -8.84 -15.37
CA THR A 403 6.25 -8.38 -16.39
C THR A 403 4.91 -9.06 -16.23
N ALA A 404 3.82 -8.29 -16.24
CA ALA A 404 2.46 -8.82 -16.22
C ALA A 404 2.18 -9.67 -17.47
N ILE A 405 1.58 -10.85 -17.26
CA ILE A 405 1.20 -11.75 -18.34
C ILE A 405 -0.21 -11.35 -18.83
N SER A 406 -0.30 -10.83 -20.05
CA SER A 406 -1.57 -10.35 -20.61
C SER A 406 -2.67 -11.40 -20.55
N GLY A 407 -3.84 -11.02 -20.02
CA GLY A 407 -5.02 -11.89 -19.92
C GLY A 407 -4.99 -12.95 -18.82
N ALA A 408 -3.89 -13.10 -18.08
CA ALA A 408 -3.77 -14.09 -17.02
C ALA A 408 -4.37 -13.56 -15.70
N THR A 409 -5.71 -13.49 -15.63
CA THR A 409 -6.48 -12.86 -14.54
C THR A 409 -7.29 -13.82 -13.67
N LEU A 410 -7.03 -15.13 -13.80
CA LEU A 410 -7.67 -16.19 -13.02
C LEU A 410 -6.78 -16.64 -11.86
N ALA A 411 -7.39 -17.34 -10.90
CA ALA A 411 -6.68 -17.97 -9.78
C ALA A 411 -5.69 -19.08 -10.20
N SER A 412 -5.79 -19.54 -11.46
CA SER A 412 -4.84 -20.48 -12.06
C SER A 412 -4.26 -19.95 -13.37
N TYR A 413 -3.05 -20.37 -13.69
CA TYR A 413 -2.34 -20.05 -14.92
C TYR A 413 -1.48 -21.23 -15.39
N GLN A 414 -1.59 -21.57 -16.67
CA GLN A 414 -0.76 -22.59 -17.30
C GLN A 414 0.40 -21.92 -18.05
N PRO A 415 1.67 -22.10 -17.60
CA PRO A 415 2.82 -21.48 -18.25
C PRO A 415 3.15 -22.12 -19.60
N SER A 416 3.74 -21.36 -20.52
CA SER A 416 4.23 -21.92 -21.79
C SER A 416 5.54 -22.67 -21.58
N VAL A 417 5.65 -23.87 -22.17
CA VAL A 417 6.87 -24.72 -22.17
C VAL A 417 7.47 -24.90 -23.56
N THR A 418 7.23 -23.96 -24.48
CA THR A 418 7.76 -24.02 -25.86
C THR A 418 9.18 -23.50 -26.01
N THR A 419 9.66 -22.71 -25.04
CA THR A 419 10.99 -22.09 -25.06
C THR A 419 11.84 -22.67 -23.94
N VAL A 420 13.02 -23.20 -24.29
CA VAL A 420 14.00 -23.72 -23.33
C VAL A 420 14.50 -22.60 -22.41
N GLY A 421 14.66 -22.92 -21.13
CA GLY A 421 15.15 -21.98 -20.12
C GLY A 421 14.36 -22.02 -18.82
N THR A 422 14.70 -21.14 -17.90
CA THR A 422 14.03 -21.00 -16.60
C THR A 422 13.24 -19.70 -16.55
N LYS A 423 12.00 -19.77 -16.04
CA LYS A 423 11.17 -18.60 -15.75
C LYS A 423 10.56 -18.70 -14.35
N TYR A 424 10.36 -17.54 -13.75
CA TYR A 424 9.77 -17.38 -12.43
C TYR A 424 8.39 -16.75 -12.56
N TYR A 425 7.43 -17.24 -11.80
CA TYR A 425 6.03 -16.83 -11.88
C TYR A 425 5.45 -16.55 -10.51
N PHE A 426 4.57 -15.56 -10.41
CA PHE A 426 3.78 -15.32 -9.21
C PHE A 426 2.47 -14.64 -9.61
N VAL A 427 1.50 -14.63 -8.70
CA VAL A 427 0.25 -13.90 -8.88
C VAL A 427 0.13 -12.79 -7.85
N LYS A 428 -0.22 -11.60 -8.33
CA LYS A 428 -0.64 -10.46 -7.49
C LYS A 428 -2.14 -10.55 -7.31
N MET A 429 -2.58 -10.56 -6.05
CA MET A 429 -3.98 -10.58 -5.66
C MET A 429 -4.38 -9.24 -5.06
N LYS A 430 -5.59 -8.79 -5.37
CA LYS A 430 -6.14 -7.51 -4.92
C LYS A 430 -7.57 -7.68 -4.40
N SER A 431 -7.91 -7.02 -3.31
CA SER A 431 -9.28 -6.98 -2.76
C SER A 431 -9.82 -5.57 -2.57
N SER A 432 -8.93 -4.57 -2.44
CA SER A 432 -9.21 -3.16 -2.20
C SER A 432 -7.94 -2.33 -2.51
N CYS A 433 -8.03 -0.99 -2.46
CA CYS A 433 -6.93 -0.05 -2.72
C CYS A 433 -5.71 -0.24 -1.78
N ALA A 434 -5.92 -0.73 -0.55
CA ALA A 434 -4.85 -0.92 0.44
C ALA A 434 -4.46 -2.39 0.67
N SER A 435 -5.15 -3.36 0.04
CA SER A 435 -4.89 -4.79 0.25
C SER A 435 -4.50 -5.47 -1.06
N ILE A 436 -3.19 -5.56 -1.25
CA ILE A 436 -2.54 -6.27 -2.35
C ILE A 436 -1.53 -7.23 -1.74
N VAL A 437 -1.52 -8.48 -2.19
CA VAL A 437 -0.55 -9.49 -1.74
C VAL A 437 -0.01 -10.27 -2.93
N ASN A 438 1.24 -10.70 -2.84
CA ASN A 438 1.84 -11.61 -3.81
C ASN A 438 1.82 -13.05 -3.29
N SER A 439 1.64 -14.01 -4.17
CA SER A 439 1.97 -15.41 -3.87
C SER A 439 3.49 -15.61 -3.70
N ALA A 440 3.87 -16.79 -3.22
CA ALA A 440 5.23 -17.29 -3.39
C ALA A 440 5.60 -17.36 -4.90
N ILE A 441 6.88 -17.25 -5.20
CA ILE A 441 7.42 -17.40 -6.56
C ILE A 441 7.52 -18.89 -6.91
N ALA A 442 6.93 -19.27 -8.04
CA ALA A 442 7.04 -20.58 -8.66
C ALA A 442 8.14 -20.57 -9.74
N VAL A 443 9.00 -21.59 -9.78
CA VAL A 443 10.03 -21.76 -10.82
C VAL A 443 9.65 -22.84 -11.82
N ILE A 444 9.68 -22.51 -13.11
CA ILE A 444 9.45 -23.46 -14.21
C ILE A 444 10.73 -23.57 -15.04
N THR A 445 11.24 -24.78 -15.17
CA THR A 445 12.39 -25.10 -16.02
C THR A 445 11.93 -25.89 -17.24
N VAL A 446 12.28 -25.42 -18.43
CA VAL A 446 12.02 -26.09 -19.70
C VAL A 446 13.35 -26.63 -20.24
N ASN A 447 13.45 -27.95 -20.34
CA ASN A 447 14.62 -28.65 -20.84
C ASN A 447 14.53 -28.86 -22.35
N PRO A 448 15.66 -28.78 -23.09
CA PRO A 448 15.67 -29.09 -24.52
C PRO A 448 15.30 -30.56 -24.76
N LEU A 449 14.68 -30.83 -25.92
CA LEU A 449 14.51 -32.21 -26.38
C LEU A 449 15.88 -32.80 -26.73
N THR A 450 16.13 -34.03 -26.28
CA THR A 450 17.33 -34.78 -26.61
C THR A 450 17.11 -35.58 -27.89
N ILE A 451 17.97 -35.38 -28.89
CA ILE A 451 17.89 -36.11 -30.15
C ILE A 451 18.66 -37.44 -29.99
N PRO A 452 18.02 -38.61 -30.21
CA PRO A 452 18.72 -39.90 -30.18
C PRO A 452 19.78 -39.97 -31.27
N THR A 453 20.99 -40.40 -30.90
CA THR A 453 22.11 -40.61 -31.85
C THR A 453 22.48 -42.08 -31.96
N PHE A 454 22.82 -42.52 -33.16
CA PHE A 454 23.19 -43.90 -33.45
C PHE A 454 24.44 -43.94 -34.32
N THR A 455 25.26 -44.98 -34.13
CA THR A 455 26.34 -45.28 -35.07
C THR A 455 25.72 -45.76 -36.37
N GLN A 456 26.15 -45.20 -37.50
CA GLN A 456 25.67 -45.67 -38.80
C GLN A 456 26.08 -47.13 -39.02
N VAL A 457 25.13 -47.92 -39.49
CA VAL A 457 25.32 -49.34 -39.84
C VAL A 457 25.33 -49.52 -41.36
N GLY A 458 26.07 -50.51 -41.86
CA GLY A 458 26.18 -50.80 -43.29
C GLY A 458 27.21 -49.95 -44.04
N PRO A 459 27.26 -50.01 -45.39
CA PRO A 459 26.28 -50.63 -46.30
C PRO A 459 26.26 -52.17 -46.27
N TYR A 460 25.14 -52.77 -46.67
CA TYR A 460 24.95 -54.23 -46.74
C TYR A 460 24.51 -54.64 -48.16
N CYS A 461 24.91 -55.83 -48.61
CA CYS A 461 24.46 -56.40 -49.88
C CYS A 461 23.01 -56.91 -49.79
N SER A 462 22.27 -56.88 -50.90
CA SER A 462 20.90 -57.43 -50.95
C SER A 462 20.88 -58.92 -50.59
N GLY A 463 19.96 -59.32 -49.72
CA GLY A 463 19.81 -60.67 -49.19
C GLY A 463 20.73 -61.03 -48.00
N ALA A 464 21.67 -60.16 -47.61
CA ALA A 464 22.53 -60.41 -46.46
C ALA A 464 21.75 -60.39 -45.13
N THR A 465 22.26 -61.11 -44.12
CA THR A 465 21.75 -61.01 -42.75
C THR A 465 22.22 -59.68 -42.14
N ILE A 466 21.29 -58.85 -41.67
CA ILE A 466 21.58 -57.54 -41.05
C ILE A 466 21.38 -57.63 -39.53
N PRO A 467 22.31 -57.12 -38.69
CA PRO A 467 22.10 -57.04 -37.25
C PRO A 467 20.85 -56.22 -36.87
N ALA A 468 20.22 -56.55 -35.74
CA ALA A 468 19.10 -55.75 -35.23
C ALA A 468 19.54 -54.30 -34.96
N LEU A 469 18.69 -53.33 -35.30
CA LEU A 469 18.94 -51.92 -34.99
C LEU A 469 18.90 -51.72 -33.46
N PRO A 470 19.84 -50.95 -32.86
CA PRO A 470 19.85 -50.73 -31.41
C PRO A 470 18.55 -50.10 -30.93
N LEU A 471 17.93 -50.68 -29.90
CA LEU A 471 16.73 -50.12 -29.26
C LEU A 471 17.05 -49.03 -28.22
N THR A 472 18.33 -48.77 -28.00
CA THR A 472 18.84 -47.69 -27.14
C THR A 472 19.91 -46.93 -27.91
N SER A 473 19.79 -45.61 -27.94
CA SER A 473 20.74 -44.72 -28.60
C SER A 473 22.05 -44.58 -27.82
N ILE A 474 23.07 -43.97 -28.43
CA ILE A 474 24.37 -43.69 -27.80
C ILE A 474 24.20 -42.78 -26.57
N ASN A 475 23.20 -41.90 -26.60
CA ASN A 475 22.82 -41.04 -25.47
C ASN A 475 21.75 -41.65 -24.55
N ASN A 476 21.64 -42.99 -24.49
CA ASN A 476 20.80 -43.74 -23.56
C ASN A 476 19.28 -43.49 -23.69
N ILE A 477 18.78 -43.14 -24.88
CA ILE A 477 17.35 -42.97 -25.14
C ILE A 477 16.81 -44.28 -25.73
N SER A 478 15.84 -44.89 -25.06
CA SER A 478 15.18 -46.11 -25.54
C SER A 478 14.03 -45.81 -26.49
N GLY A 479 13.82 -46.69 -27.47
CA GLY A 479 12.78 -46.48 -28.49
C GLY A 479 12.62 -47.67 -29.44
N THR A 480 11.86 -47.46 -30.50
CA THR A 480 11.58 -48.46 -31.53
C THR A 480 11.88 -47.93 -32.92
N TRP A 481 12.22 -48.84 -33.83
CA TRP A 481 12.46 -48.52 -35.24
C TRP A 481 11.27 -48.93 -36.10
N SER A 482 10.97 -48.14 -37.13
CA SER A 482 9.97 -48.45 -38.15
C SER A 482 10.45 -48.00 -39.54
N PRO A 483 10.24 -48.77 -40.61
CA PRO A 483 9.60 -50.09 -40.65
C PRO A 483 10.51 -51.20 -40.07
N ALA A 484 10.01 -52.45 -39.98
CA ALA A 484 10.85 -53.60 -39.65
C ALA A 484 11.99 -53.76 -40.67
N ILE A 485 13.11 -54.32 -40.23
CA ILE A 485 14.33 -54.40 -41.04
C ILE A 485 14.09 -55.19 -42.35
N ASN A 486 14.49 -54.59 -43.47
CA ASN A 486 14.38 -55.14 -44.82
C ASN A 486 15.78 -55.23 -45.44
N ASN A 487 16.17 -56.43 -45.86
CA ASN A 487 17.48 -56.72 -46.44
C ASN A 487 17.48 -56.84 -47.97
N THR A 488 16.38 -56.53 -48.64
CA THR A 488 16.25 -56.62 -50.11
C THR A 488 16.06 -55.26 -50.79
N THR A 489 15.58 -54.25 -50.06
CA THR A 489 15.35 -52.89 -50.57
C THR A 489 15.94 -51.83 -49.64
N THR A 490 16.38 -50.72 -50.22
CA THR A 490 16.79 -49.55 -49.44
C THR A 490 15.55 -48.76 -49.02
N VAL A 491 15.37 -48.60 -47.71
CA VAL A 491 14.26 -47.82 -47.12
C VAL A 491 14.79 -46.95 -45.99
N THR A 492 14.10 -45.84 -45.73
CA THR A 492 14.37 -44.99 -44.56
C THR A 492 13.77 -45.63 -43.31
N TYR A 493 14.59 -45.78 -42.27
CA TYR A 493 14.15 -46.23 -40.94
C TYR A 493 14.07 -45.03 -39.99
N THR A 494 12.95 -44.91 -39.27
CA THR A 494 12.70 -43.85 -38.30
C THR A 494 12.73 -44.45 -36.90
N PHE A 495 13.53 -43.85 -36.01
CA PHE A 495 13.53 -44.17 -34.58
C PHE A 495 12.54 -43.28 -33.84
N THR A 496 11.69 -43.89 -33.01
CA THR A 496 10.73 -43.18 -32.16
C THR A 496 11.10 -43.41 -30.68
N PRO A 497 11.52 -42.36 -29.95
CA PRO A 497 11.76 -42.43 -28.50
C PRO A 497 10.52 -42.87 -27.72
N THR A 498 10.73 -43.56 -26.60
CA THR A 498 9.64 -43.98 -25.68
C THR A 498 9.38 -43.01 -24.53
N SER A 499 10.29 -42.06 -24.28
CA SER A 499 10.16 -41.04 -23.22
C SER A 499 10.98 -39.80 -23.53
#